data_AF-A0A9D9FAZ4-F1
#
_entry.id   AF-A0A9D9FAZ4-F1
#
_cell.length_a   1.000
_cell.length_b   1.000
_cell.length_c   1.000
_cell.angle_alpha   90.00
_cell.angle_beta   90.00
_cell.angle_gamma   90.00
#
_symmetry.space_group_name_H-M   'P 1'
#
loop_
_entity.id
_entity.type
_entity.pdbx_description
1 polymer ?
#
loop_
_entity_poly.entity_id
_entity_poly.type
_entity_poly.pdbx_seq_one_letter_code
_entity_poly.pdbx_strand_id
1 'polypeptide(L)'
;MRRIALSLLFSVGLGVALLSAGAPATAQSGGQGAGQGGGQGSGQPIPRMVSIKAAEANVRTGPGVDYPIRWVYRRLDMPVQVIAEFDKWRKIRDWEGDEGWVHFALLSSRRTVIVTAPETTLRRLSDEASPAVARLAEGLVARVEYCEPVWCLVTVLGYDGWLKRSDVWGIEPGETLK
;
A
#
# COMPACT_ATOMS: atom_id res chain seq x y z
N MET A 1 -15.99 39.71 -40.63
CA MET A 1 -15.48 40.64 -41.65
C MET A 1 -14.59 41.68 -40.98
N ARG A 2 -13.30 41.75 -41.40
CA ARG A 2 -12.35 42.90 -41.46
C ARG A 2 -12.37 43.93 -40.30
N ARG A 3 -11.26 44.32 -39.65
CA ARG A 3 -9.99 44.94 -40.14
C ARG A 3 -8.97 44.85 -38.96
N ILE A 4 -7.76 44.31 -39.06
CA ILE A 4 -6.48 44.84 -39.61
C ILE A 4 -6.10 46.26 -39.16
N ALA A 5 -4.88 46.38 -38.61
CA ALA A 5 -3.92 47.52 -38.57
C ALA A 5 -3.44 47.85 -37.15
N LEU A 6 -2.20 48.23 -36.84
CA LEU A 6 -0.92 48.30 -37.55
C LEU A 6 0.14 48.67 -36.49
N SER A 7 1.33 48.12 -36.66
CA SER A 7 2.67 48.45 -36.16
C SER A 7 2.92 49.81 -35.49
N LEU A 8 3.88 49.85 -34.54
CA LEU A 8 5.03 50.77 -34.61
C LEU A 8 6.13 50.37 -33.61
N LEU A 9 7.35 50.35 -34.15
CA LEU A 9 8.64 50.07 -33.53
C LEU A 9 9.08 51.22 -32.63
N PHE A 10 9.80 50.94 -31.54
CA PHE A 10 10.80 51.87 -31.01
C PHE A 10 12.04 51.12 -30.54
N SER A 11 13.16 51.50 -31.15
CA SER A 11 14.51 51.02 -30.94
C SER A 11 15.17 51.78 -29.79
N VAL A 12 15.71 51.09 -28.78
CA VAL A 12 16.71 51.57 -27.81
C VAL A 12 17.37 50.28 -27.29
N GLY A 13 18.68 50.10 -27.13
CA GLY A 13 19.87 50.93 -27.21
C GLY A 13 21.03 50.01 -26.80
N LEU A 14 22.22 50.30 -27.32
CA LEU A 14 23.47 49.57 -27.11
C LEU A 14 23.86 49.54 -25.63
N GLY A 15 24.02 48.35 -25.06
CA GLY A 15 24.52 48.15 -23.70
C GLY A 15 25.49 46.97 -23.65
N VAL A 16 26.79 47.29 -23.75
CA VAL A 16 27.89 46.34 -23.52
C VAL A 16 27.96 46.05 -22.02
N ALA A 17 27.81 44.79 -21.62
CA ALA A 17 28.04 44.35 -20.25
C ALA A 17 28.85 43.04 -20.22
N LEU A 18 30.09 43.22 -19.78
CA LEU A 18 31.08 42.34 -19.16
C LEU A 18 30.74 40.85 -18.95
N LEU A 19 31.73 40.03 -19.31
CA LEU A 19 31.85 38.61 -19.02
C LEU A 19 31.64 38.29 -17.53
N SER A 20 30.90 37.22 -17.26
CA SER A 20 31.06 36.40 -16.05
C SER A 20 30.75 34.96 -16.42
N ALA A 21 31.80 34.15 -16.55
CA ALA A 21 31.71 32.71 -16.68
C ALA A 21 31.22 32.12 -15.35
N GLY A 22 29.92 31.84 -15.26
CA GLY A 22 29.33 31.08 -14.16
C GLY A 22 29.33 29.60 -14.50
N ALA A 23 30.17 28.82 -13.82
CA ALA A 23 30.15 27.35 -13.90
C ALA A 23 28.81 26.81 -13.36
N PRO A 24 28.22 25.75 -13.96
CA PRO A 24 27.07 25.08 -13.37
C PRO A 24 27.53 24.33 -12.11
N ALA A 25 27.14 24.83 -10.94
CA ALA A 25 27.23 24.09 -9.69
C ALA A 25 26.28 22.88 -9.76
N THR A 26 26.84 21.69 -9.86
CA THR A 26 26.12 20.42 -9.76
C THR A 26 25.61 20.25 -8.33
N ALA A 27 24.32 20.54 -8.11
CA ALA A 27 23.62 20.17 -6.90
C ALA A 27 23.40 18.64 -6.88
N GLN A 28 24.34 17.90 -6.29
CA GLN A 28 24.12 16.52 -5.89
C GLN A 28 23.18 16.51 -4.68
N SER A 29 21.90 16.29 -4.91
CA SER A 29 20.97 15.86 -3.86
C SER A 29 21.26 14.39 -3.54
N GLY A 30 22.16 14.17 -2.59
CA GLY A 30 22.37 12.88 -1.95
C GLY A 30 21.13 12.52 -1.14
N GLY A 31 20.13 11.92 -1.78
CA GLY A 31 19.03 11.24 -1.12
C GLY A 31 19.53 10.00 -0.40
N GLN A 32 20.04 10.19 0.82
CA GLN A 32 20.22 9.11 1.78
C GLN A 32 18.84 8.77 2.37
N GLY A 33 18.24 7.69 1.89
CA GLY A 33 16.89 7.31 2.27
C GLY A 33 16.64 5.81 2.12
N ALA A 34 17.37 5.01 2.90
CA ALA A 34 16.89 3.71 3.40
C ALA A 34 17.86 3.26 4.50
N GLY A 35 17.49 3.52 5.76
CA GLY A 35 18.15 2.91 6.90
C GLY A 35 18.05 1.39 6.77
N GLN A 36 19.17 0.75 6.46
CA GLN A 36 19.36 -0.67 6.68
C GLN A 36 19.37 -0.89 8.20
N GLY A 37 18.20 -1.12 8.77
CA GLY A 37 18.06 -1.65 10.12
C GLY A 37 18.56 -3.09 10.14
N GLY A 38 19.79 -3.27 10.61
CA GLY A 38 20.45 -4.56 10.74
C GLY A 38 19.70 -5.52 11.66
N GLY A 39 19.07 -6.52 11.05
CA GLY A 39 18.62 -7.76 11.66
C GLY A 39 18.54 -8.79 10.53
N GLN A 40 18.94 -10.04 10.80
CA GLN A 40 18.78 -11.14 9.83
C GLN A 40 17.28 -11.39 9.62
N GLY A 41 16.71 -10.70 8.65
CA GLY A 41 15.32 -10.86 8.22
C GLY A 41 15.17 -12.03 7.24
N SER A 42 13.96 -12.20 6.72
CA SER A 42 13.62 -13.17 5.67
C SER A 42 14.17 -12.83 4.28
N GLY A 43 14.74 -11.63 4.09
CA GLY A 43 15.17 -11.14 2.78
C GLY A 43 14.01 -10.81 1.82
N GLN A 44 12.76 -10.87 2.29
CA GLN A 44 11.59 -10.48 1.51
C GLN A 44 11.45 -8.95 1.49
N PRO A 45 10.90 -8.38 0.40
CA PRO A 45 10.62 -6.94 0.35
C PRO A 45 9.75 -6.46 1.51
N ILE A 46 10.00 -5.23 1.94
CA ILE A 46 9.25 -4.51 2.97
C ILE A 46 8.95 -3.11 2.41
N PRO A 47 7.73 -2.57 2.57
CA PRO A 47 6.60 -3.23 3.21
C PRO A 47 6.00 -4.35 2.35
N ARG A 48 5.29 -5.28 2.99
CA ARG A 48 4.51 -6.30 2.27
C ARG A 48 3.29 -6.76 3.05
N MET A 49 2.28 -7.16 2.31
CA MET A 49 1.02 -7.67 2.85
C MET A 49 1.07 -9.18 3.12
N VAL A 50 0.63 -9.57 4.31
CA VAL A 50 0.52 -10.95 4.78
C VAL A 50 -0.78 -11.10 5.59
N SER A 51 -1.06 -12.30 6.10
CA SER A 51 -2.24 -12.56 6.91
C SER A 51 -1.94 -13.36 8.19
N ILE A 52 -2.78 -13.19 9.21
CA ILE A 52 -2.76 -14.01 10.42
C ILE A 52 -3.26 -15.42 10.09
N LYS A 53 -2.47 -16.47 10.38
CA LYS A 53 -2.87 -17.87 10.14
C LYS A 53 -3.14 -18.68 11.39
N ALA A 54 -2.80 -18.15 12.55
CA ALA A 54 -3.04 -18.81 13.83
C ALA A 54 -4.40 -18.40 14.40
N ALA A 55 -5.08 -19.31 15.09
CA ALA A 55 -6.34 -19.02 15.76
C ALA A 55 -6.19 -17.91 16.82
N GLU A 56 -5.01 -17.86 17.46
CA GLU A 56 -4.58 -16.75 18.29
C GLU A 56 -3.18 -16.28 17.85
N ALA A 57 -3.00 -14.98 17.66
CA ALA A 57 -1.70 -14.38 17.40
C ALA A 57 -1.43 -13.20 18.34
N ASN A 58 -0.46 -13.40 19.23
CA ASN A 58 -0.03 -12.40 20.19
C ASN A 58 0.81 -11.33 19.51
N VAL A 59 0.36 -10.09 19.56
CA VAL A 59 1.10 -8.93 19.11
C VAL A 59 1.72 -8.25 20.32
N ARG A 60 3.03 -8.05 20.28
CA ARG A 60 3.85 -7.59 21.40
C ARG A 60 4.43 -6.21 21.15
N THR A 61 4.87 -5.55 22.22
CA THR A 61 5.51 -4.23 22.11
C THR A 61 6.93 -4.28 21.53
N GLY A 62 7.59 -5.45 21.55
CA GLY A 62 8.93 -5.66 21.00
C GLY A 62 9.17 -7.07 20.45
N PRO A 63 10.30 -7.28 19.74
CA PRO A 63 10.61 -8.53 19.04
C PRO A 63 11.15 -9.61 19.99
N GLY A 64 10.29 -10.15 20.85
CA GLY A 64 10.68 -11.18 21.83
C GLY A 64 9.52 -11.64 22.71
N VAL A 65 9.65 -12.81 23.31
CA VAL A 65 8.61 -13.37 24.20
C VAL A 65 8.52 -12.65 25.55
N ASP A 66 9.57 -11.94 25.95
CA ASP A 66 9.64 -11.18 27.21
C ASP A 66 8.94 -9.81 27.11
N TYR A 67 8.64 -9.35 25.90
CA TYR A 67 7.91 -8.09 25.70
C TYR A 67 6.41 -8.28 25.98
N PRO A 68 5.75 -7.34 26.69
CA PRO A 68 4.32 -7.40 26.93
C PRO A 68 3.49 -7.58 25.67
N ILE A 69 2.39 -8.34 25.79
CA ILE A 69 1.36 -8.43 24.75
C ILE A 69 0.61 -7.10 24.73
N ARG A 70 0.56 -6.46 23.57
CA ARG A 70 -0.20 -5.24 23.33
C ARG A 70 -1.65 -5.57 22.93
N TRP A 71 -1.85 -6.58 22.08
CA TRP A 71 -3.16 -7.15 21.77
C TRP A 71 -3.04 -8.57 21.20
N VAL A 72 -4.18 -9.25 21.03
CA VAL A 72 -4.26 -10.61 20.49
C VAL A 72 -5.26 -10.64 19.34
N TYR A 73 -4.79 -11.07 18.16
CA TYR A 73 -5.70 -11.44 17.08
C TYR A 73 -6.36 -12.78 17.40
N ARG A 74 -7.69 -12.84 17.28
CA ARG A 74 -8.50 -14.08 17.43
C ARG A 74 -9.25 -14.49 16.18
N ARG A 75 -8.87 -13.90 15.05
CA ARG A 75 -9.51 -14.09 13.75
C ARG A 75 -8.45 -14.47 12.72
N LEU A 76 -8.69 -15.59 12.05
CA LEU A 76 -7.88 -16.04 10.93
C LEU A 76 -8.00 -15.08 9.76
N ASP A 77 -6.99 -15.11 8.89
CA ASP A 77 -6.92 -14.40 7.62
C ASP A 77 -6.96 -12.86 7.74
N MET A 78 -6.88 -12.30 8.96
CA MET A 78 -6.76 -10.85 9.16
C MET A 78 -5.53 -10.32 8.40
N PRO A 79 -5.70 -9.35 7.49
CA PRO A 79 -4.59 -8.80 6.74
C PRO A 79 -3.72 -7.94 7.67
N VAL A 80 -2.41 -7.98 7.48
CA VAL A 80 -1.44 -7.11 8.16
C VAL A 80 -0.29 -6.76 7.22
N GLN A 81 0.30 -5.58 7.37
CA GLN A 81 1.46 -5.13 6.61
C GLN A 81 2.72 -5.36 7.44
N VAL A 82 3.66 -6.17 6.96
CA VAL A 82 5.00 -6.24 7.55
C VAL A 82 5.76 -4.97 7.17
N ILE A 83 6.23 -4.23 8.17
CA ILE A 83 6.94 -2.95 8.00
C ILE A 83 8.37 -2.98 8.55
N ALA A 84 8.74 -3.98 9.35
CA ALA A 84 10.11 -4.23 9.77
C ALA A 84 10.31 -5.70 10.20
N GLU A 85 11.57 -6.10 10.30
CA GLU A 85 11.97 -7.48 10.61
C GLU A 85 13.10 -7.50 11.63
N PHE A 86 13.05 -8.49 12.53
CA PHE A 86 14.14 -8.77 13.45
C PHE A 86 14.12 -10.25 13.80
N ASP A 87 15.11 -11.02 13.34
CA ASP A 87 15.17 -12.47 13.54
C ASP A 87 13.82 -13.13 13.16
N LYS A 88 13.18 -13.84 14.11
CA LYS A 88 11.89 -14.52 13.95
C LYS A 88 10.67 -13.60 14.12
N TRP A 89 10.88 -12.30 14.29
CA TRP A 89 9.83 -11.34 14.58
C TRP A 89 9.57 -10.41 13.40
N ARG A 90 8.30 -10.10 13.21
CA ARG A 90 7.80 -9.17 12.20
C ARG A 90 7.08 -8.04 12.89
N LYS A 91 7.55 -6.81 12.66
CA LYS A 91 6.78 -5.63 13.03
C LYS A 91 5.68 -5.49 12.00
N ILE A 92 4.46 -5.56 12.46
CA ILE A 92 3.26 -5.44 11.64
C ILE A 92 2.57 -4.11 11.90
N ARG A 93 1.89 -3.60 10.87
CA ARG A 93 0.86 -2.58 10.96
C ARG A 93 -0.47 -3.18 10.50
N ASP A 94 -1.54 -2.91 11.21
CA ASP A 94 -2.88 -3.35 10.81
C ASP A 94 -3.65 -2.28 10.01
N TRP A 95 -4.89 -2.61 9.67
CA TRP A 95 -5.78 -1.77 8.86
C TRP A 95 -6.26 -0.51 9.60
N GLU A 96 -6.16 -0.46 10.93
CA GLU A 96 -6.45 0.71 11.78
C GLU A 96 -5.19 1.56 12.00
N GLY A 97 -4.02 1.06 11.58
CA GLY A 97 -2.72 1.74 11.69
C GLY A 97 -1.94 1.36 12.95
N ASP A 98 -2.43 0.43 13.76
CA ASP A 98 -1.78 -0.01 14.99
C ASP A 98 -0.56 -0.89 14.69
N GLU A 99 0.52 -0.68 15.46
CA GLU A 99 1.81 -1.35 15.24
C GLU A 99 2.28 -2.20 16.42
N GLY A 100 2.88 -3.34 16.11
CA GLY A 100 3.48 -4.24 17.09
C GLY A 100 4.22 -5.42 16.45
N TRP A 101 4.76 -6.30 17.28
CA TRP A 101 5.61 -7.41 16.86
C TRP A 101 4.91 -8.75 17.01
N VAL A 102 4.96 -9.56 15.95
CA VAL A 102 4.41 -10.91 15.93
C VAL A 102 5.46 -11.90 15.47
N HIS A 103 5.43 -13.11 16.04
CA HIS A 103 6.33 -14.18 15.60
C HIS A 103 5.93 -14.66 14.20
N PHE A 104 6.89 -14.83 13.28
CA PHE A 104 6.62 -15.14 11.87
C PHE A 104 5.81 -16.42 11.67
N ALA A 105 5.94 -17.40 12.58
CA ALA A 105 5.19 -18.65 12.52
C ALA A 105 3.68 -18.47 12.67
N LEU A 106 3.20 -17.31 13.11
CA LEU A 106 1.77 -16.97 13.21
C LEU A 106 1.23 -16.30 11.94
N LEU A 107 2.10 -16.06 10.95
CA LEU A 107 1.80 -15.39 9.69
C LEU A 107 1.79 -16.36 8.49
N SER A 108 1.01 -16.01 7.49
CA SER A 108 0.96 -16.64 6.17
C SER A 108 1.17 -15.59 5.07
N SER A 109 1.82 -15.98 3.97
CA SER A 109 1.91 -15.16 2.77
C SER A 109 0.60 -15.08 1.98
N ARG A 110 -0.45 -15.81 2.42
CA ARG A 110 -1.79 -15.72 1.82
C ARG A 110 -2.26 -14.27 1.81
N ARG A 111 -2.68 -13.83 0.63
CA ARG A 111 -3.18 -12.48 0.40
C ARG A 111 -4.64 -12.39 0.75
N THR A 112 -4.93 -11.51 1.70
CA THR A 112 -6.27 -11.22 2.16
C THR A 112 -6.43 -9.71 2.23
N VAL A 113 -7.68 -9.29 2.20
CA VAL A 113 -8.08 -7.89 2.34
C VAL A 113 -9.22 -7.79 3.33
N ILE A 114 -9.40 -6.61 3.89
CA ILE A 114 -10.54 -6.26 4.72
C ILE A 114 -11.33 -5.15 4.05
N VAL A 115 -12.65 -5.29 4.02
CA VAL A 115 -13.56 -4.25 3.51
C VAL A 115 -13.53 -3.07 4.46
N THR A 116 -13.18 -1.89 3.95
CA THR A 116 -13.14 -0.62 4.69
C THR A 116 -14.23 0.36 4.24
N ALA A 117 -14.84 0.13 3.09
CA ALA A 117 -16.08 0.84 2.73
C ALA A 117 -17.23 0.38 3.64
N PRO A 118 -18.18 1.27 4.01
CA PRO A 118 -19.35 0.90 4.80
C PRO A 118 -20.15 -0.26 4.19
N GLU A 119 -20.25 -0.27 2.86
CA GLU A 119 -20.78 -1.37 2.05
C GLU A 119 -20.08 -1.39 0.69
N THR A 120 -19.79 -2.58 0.16
CA THR A 120 -19.39 -2.77 -1.24
C THR A 120 -20.14 -3.94 -1.89
N THR A 121 -20.29 -3.91 -3.21
CA THR A 121 -20.95 -4.99 -3.96
C THR A 121 -19.90 -5.92 -4.56
N LEU A 122 -20.00 -7.21 -4.24
CA LEU A 122 -19.28 -8.27 -4.94
C LEU A 122 -20.00 -8.54 -6.27
N ARG A 123 -19.30 -8.41 -7.38
CA ARG A 123 -19.86 -8.50 -8.74
C ARG A 123 -19.39 -9.75 -9.47
N ARG A 124 -20.14 -10.19 -10.48
CA ARG A 124 -19.77 -11.38 -11.26
C ARG A 124 -18.55 -11.15 -12.16
N LEU A 125 -18.35 -9.93 -12.63
CA LEU A 125 -17.25 -9.51 -13.51
C LEU A 125 -16.67 -8.18 -12.99
N SER A 126 -15.47 -7.82 -13.43
CA SER A 126 -14.79 -6.53 -13.16
C SER A 126 -15.44 -5.34 -13.89
N ASP A 127 -16.75 -5.19 -13.75
CA ASP A 127 -17.57 -4.16 -14.39
C ASP A 127 -18.67 -3.68 -13.44
N GLU A 128 -18.88 -2.36 -13.35
CA GLU A 128 -19.91 -1.73 -12.53
C GLU A 128 -21.35 -2.11 -12.89
N ALA A 129 -21.61 -2.43 -14.14
CA ALA A 129 -22.91 -2.87 -14.61
C ALA A 129 -23.11 -4.38 -14.40
N SER A 130 -22.07 -5.11 -14.01
CA SER A 130 -22.13 -6.56 -13.81
C SER A 130 -23.09 -6.93 -12.67
N PRO A 131 -23.87 -8.02 -12.80
CA PRO A 131 -24.78 -8.50 -11.77
C PRO A 131 -24.09 -8.64 -10.41
N ALA A 132 -24.80 -8.23 -9.35
CA ALA A 132 -24.38 -8.45 -7.98
C ALA A 132 -24.42 -9.94 -7.63
N VAL A 133 -23.37 -10.40 -6.97
CA VAL A 133 -23.26 -11.72 -6.33
C VAL A 133 -23.66 -11.61 -4.86
N ALA A 134 -23.12 -10.61 -4.16
CA ALA A 134 -23.39 -10.33 -2.75
C ALA A 134 -23.14 -8.85 -2.43
N ARG A 135 -23.65 -8.39 -1.28
CA ARG A 135 -23.23 -7.13 -0.64
C ARG A 135 -22.39 -7.46 0.59
N LEU A 136 -21.28 -6.75 0.73
CA LEU A 136 -20.30 -6.97 1.78
C LEU A 136 -20.29 -5.73 2.68
N ALA A 137 -20.41 -5.93 3.98
CA ALA A 137 -20.26 -4.87 4.97
C ALA A 137 -18.77 -4.66 5.33
N GLU A 138 -18.48 -3.48 5.88
CA GLU A 138 -17.20 -3.16 6.51
C GLU A 138 -16.76 -4.26 7.50
N GLY A 139 -15.45 -4.53 7.54
CA GLY A 139 -14.85 -5.52 8.43
C GLY A 139 -14.91 -6.97 7.93
N LEU A 140 -15.54 -7.25 6.79
CA LEU A 140 -15.43 -8.56 6.15
C LEU A 140 -14.04 -8.77 5.56
N VAL A 141 -13.50 -9.97 5.79
CA VAL A 141 -12.21 -10.39 5.25
C VAL A 141 -12.44 -11.26 4.03
N ALA A 142 -11.73 -10.97 2.94
CA ALA A 142 -11.77 -11.73 1.70
C ALA A 142 -10.37 -12.20 1.32
N ARG A 143 -10.28 -13.37 0.71
CA ARG A 143 -9.04 -13.86 0.10
C ARG A 143 -8.92 -13.29 -1.30
N VAL A 144 -7.75 -12.77 -1.64
CA VAL A 144 -7.47 -12.25 -2.97
C VAL A 144 -6.92 -13.37 -3.84
N GLU A 145 -7.58 -13.62 -4.96
CA GLU A 145 -7.13 -14.60 -5.97
C GLU A 145 -6.36 -13.88 -7.07
N TYR A 146 -6.85 -12.72 -7.52
CA TYR A 146 -6.26 -11.94 -8.60
C TYR A 146 -6.67 -10.47 -8.48
N CYS A 147 -5.78 -9.54 -8.86
CA CYS A 147 -6.13 -8.12 -8.93
C CYS A 147 -5.70 -7.47 -10.23
N GLU A 148 -6.66 -6.79 -10.84
CA GLU A 148 -6.49 -5.77 -11.86
C GLU A 148 -6.18 -4.41 -11.19
N PRO A 149 -5.90 -3.35 -11.98
CA PRO A 149 -5.65 -2.02 -11.43
C PRO A 149 -6.80 -1.48 -10.57
N VAL A 150 -8.05 -1.81 -10.92
CA VAL A 150 -9.26 -1.27 -10.26
C VAL A 150 -10.04 -2.34 -9.50
N TRP A 151 -10.04 -3.57 -10.00
CA TRP A 151 -10.86 -4.65 -9.48
C TRP A 151 -10.02 -5.79 -8.94
N CYS A 152 -10.54 -6.48 -7.93
CA CYS A 152 -9.94 -7.68 -7.39
C CYS A 152 -10.95 -8.81 -7.38
N LEU A 153 -10.56 -9.92 -7.99
CA LEU A 153 -11.25 -11.19 -7.85
C LEU A 153 -10.91 -11.75 -6.47
N VAL A 154 -11.94 -11.98 -5.68
CA VAL A 154 -11.83 -12.45 -4.31
C VAL A 154 -12.79 -13.60 -4.04
N THR A 155 -12.44 -14.39 -3.02
CA THR A 155 -13.37 -15.31 -2.36
C THR A 155 -13.70 -14.77 -0.97
N VAL A 156 -14.98 -14.66 -0.64
CA VAL A 156 -15.47 -14.24 0.68
C VAL A 156 -16.65 -15.11 1.10
N LEU A 157 -16.55 -15.77 2.26
CA LEU A 157 -17.61 -16.65 2.79
C LEU A 157 -18.13 -17.72 1.78
N GLY A 158 -17.28 -18.18 0.87
CA GLY A 158 -17.62 -19.15 -0.17
C GLY A 158 -18.21 -18.56 -1.45
N TYR A 159 -18.35 -17.23 -1.54
CA TYR A 159 -18.72 -16.53 -2.76
C TYR A 159 -17.49 -15.99 -3.48
N ASP A 160 -17.43 -16.24 -4.79
CA ASP A 160 -16.42 -15.67 -5.67
C ASP A 160 -16.99 -14.48 -6.45
N GLY A 161 -16.18 -13.44 -6.60
CA GLY A 161 -16.52 -12.30 -7.44
C GLY A 161 -15.53 -11.16 -7.34
N TRP A 162 -15.86 -10.07 -8.02
CA TRP A 162 -15.02 -8.89 -8.16
C TRP A 162 -15.49 -7.78 -7.25
N LEU A 163 -14.59 -7.23 -6.45
CA LEU A 163 -14.81 -6.01 -5.68
C LEU A 163 -13.83 -4.92 -6.11
N LYS A 164 -14.12 -3.67 -5.78
CA LYS A 164 -13.22 -2.56 -6.07
C LYS A 164 -12.05 -2.54 -5.11
N ARG A 165 -10.86 -2.30 -5.65
CA ARG A 165 -9.64 -2.10 -4.88
C ARG A 165 -9.74 -0.91 -3.90
N SER A 166 -10.51 0.12 -4.26
CA SER A 166 -10.73 1.31 -3.42
C SER A 166 -11.52 1.03 -2.14
N ASP A 167 -12.25 -0.08 -2.09
CA ASP A 167 -13.22 -0.37 -1.03
C ASP A 167 -12.62 -1.26 0.07
N VAL A 168 -11.33 -1.60 -0.07
CA VAL A 168 -10.64 -2.56 0.79
C VAL A 168 -9.25 -2.06 1.18
N TRP A 169 -8.76 -2.56 2.30
CA TRP A 169 -7.37 -2.47 2.71
C TRP A 169 -6.66 -3.82 2.58
N GLY A 170 -5.37 -3.79 2.24
CA GLY A 170 -4.51 -4.96 2.13
C GLY A 170 -3.89 -5.20 0.75
N ILE A 171 -3.92 -4.16 -0.10
CA ILE A 171 -3.30 -4.14 -1.42
C ILE A 171 -2.56 -2.82 -1.60
N GLU A 172 -1.25 -2.86 -1.88
CA GLU A 172 -0.43 -1.65 -1.98
C GLU A 172 -0.73 -0.86 -3.26
N PRO A 173 -0.60 0.48 -3.29
CA PRO A 173 -0.73 1.23 -4.54
C PRO A 173 0.20 0.69 -5.65
N GLY A 174 -0.36 0.36 -6.82
CA GLY A 174 0.41 -0.15 -7.96
C GLY A 174 0.82 -1.63 -7.88
N GLU A 175 0.49 -2.33 -6.80
CA GLU A 175 0.76 -3.76 -6.68
C GLU A 175 -0.10 -4.58 -7.65
N THR A 176 0.56 -5.45 -8.41
CA THR A 176 -0.09 -6.43 -9.30
C THR A 176 -0.09 -7.79 -8.63
N LEU A 177 -1.27 -8.38 -8.42
CA LEU A 177 -1.43 -9.73 -7.90
C LEU A 177 -1.83 -10.64 -9.05
N LYS A 178 -0.96 -11.59 -9.38
CA LYS A 178 -1.16 -12.59 -10.43
C LYS A 178 -1.35 -13.96 -9.82
#